data_AF-A0A0B0CVU4-F1
#
_entry.id   AF-A0A0B0CVU4-F1
#
_cell.length_a   1.000
_cell.length_b   1.000
_cell.length_c   1.000
_cell.angle_alpha   90.00
_cell.angle_beta   90.00
_cell.angle_gamma   90.00
#
_symmetry.space_group_name_H-M   'P 1'
#
loop_
_entity.id
_entity.type
_entity.pdbx_description
1 polymer ?
#
loop_
_entity_poly.entity_id
_entity_poly.type
_entity_poly.pdbx_seq_one_letter_code
_entity_poly.pdbx_strand_id
1 'polypeptide(L)' 'TTALGAAFLAGLAVGYWKDKEEIKEQSTNDRTFTGDMSESEQQELYGGWQKAVEATRKFK' A
#
# COMPACT_ATOMS: atom_id res chain seq x y z
N THR A 1 7.14 4.14 5.28
CA THR A 1 7.73 2.81 5.53
C THR A 1 8.88 2.51 4.57
N THR A 2 9.95 3.33 4.59
CA THR A 2 11.18 3.10 3.80
C THR A 2 12.38 2.90 4.72
N ALA A 3 12.63 3.85 5.62
CA ALA A 3 13.69 3.74 6.63
C ALA A 3 13.48 2.55 7.60
N LEU A 4 12.22 2.28 8.00
CA LEU A 4 11.89 1.16 8.87
C LEU A 4 12.19 -0.21 8.22
N GLY A 5 11.96 -0.35 6.91
CA GLY A 5 12.30 -1.57 6.18
C GLY A 5 13.81 -1.82 6.12
N ALA A 6 14.60 -0.76 5.88
CA ALA A 6 16.05 -0.84 5.93
C ALA A 6 16.56 -1.20 7.35
N ALA A 7 15.95 -0.62 8.38
CA ALA A 7 16.28 -0.92 9.77
C ALA A 7 16.00 -2.38 10.12
N PHE A 8 14.85 -2.94 9.74
CA PHE A 8 14.53 -4.35 9.96
C PHE A 8 15.50 -5.30 9.28
N LEU A 9 15.89 -5.02 8.02
CA LEU A 9 16.85 -5.84 7.30
C LEU A 9 18.23 -5.83 7.98
N ALA A 10 18.72 -4.65 8.36
CA ALA A 10 19.99 -4.52 9.05
C ALA A 10 19.96 -5.16 10.45
N GLY A 11 18.87 -4.96 11.20
CA GLY A 11 18.72 -5.48 12.55
C GLY A 11 18.57 -7.01 12.61
N LEU A 12 17.90 -7.62 11.62
CA LEU A 12 17.89 -9.08 11.49
C LEU A 12 19.28 -9.64 11.18
N ALA A 13 20.05 -8.96 10.33
CA ALA A 13 21.40 -9.41 9.96
C ALA A 13 22.40 -9.38 11.14
N VAL A 14 22.23 -8.44 12.08
CA VAL A 14 23.08 -8.31 13.27
C VAL A 14 22.48 -8.95 14.52
N GLY A 15 21.34 -9.61 14.42
CA GLY A 15 20.66 -10.27 15.56
C GLY A 15 20.03 -9.33 16.58
N TYR A 16 19.76 -8.07 16.19
CA TYR A 16 18.99 -7.13 17.01
C TYR A 16 17.53 -7.58 17.16
N TRP A 17 16.96 -8.19 16.12
CA TRP A 17 15.70 -8.94 16.19
C TRP A 17 15.98 -10.42 15.92
N LYS A 18 15.26 -11.31 16.61
CA LYS A 18 15.44 -12.77 16.51
C LYS A 18 14.88 -13.33 15.23
N ASP A 19 13.71 -12.84 14.81
CA ASP A 19 13.01 -13.30 13.63
C ASP A 19 11.99 -12.26 13.12
N LYS A 20 11.30 -12.63 12.04
CA LYS A 20 10.29 -11.79 11.41
C LYS A 20 8.99 -11.70 12.22
N GLU A 21 8.73 -12.63 13.13
CA GLU A 21 7.53 -12.63 13.95
C GLU A 21 7.63 -11.58 15.05
N GLU A 22 8.81 -11.39 15.66
CA GLU A 22 9.09 -10.29 16.60
C GLU A 22 8.84 -8.90 15.97
N ILE A 23 9.12 -8.76 14.68
CA ILE A 23 8.88 -7.53 13.92
C ILE A 23 7.39 -7.32 13.62
N LYS A 24 6.66 -8.40 13.31
CA LYS A 24 5.20 -8.34 13.05
C LYS A 24 4.42 -7.89 14.28
N GLU A 25 4.80 -8.35 15.46
CA GLU A 25 4.14 -7.95 16.71
C GLU A 25 4.26 -6.43 16.97
N GLN A 26 5.32 -5.80 16.46
CA GLN A 26 5.56 -4.36 16.58
C GLN A 26 4.86 -3.54 15.49
N SER A 27 4.27 -4.18 14.49
CA SER A 27 3.56 -3.51 13.40
C SER A 27 2.18 -3.05 13.88
N THR A 28 2.11 -1.85 14.46
CA THR A 28 0.85 -1.23 14.84
C THR A 28 0.14 -0.63 13.63
N ASN A 29 -1.10 -1.03 13.38
CA ASN A 29 -1.96 -0.36 12.42
C ASN A 29 -2.37 1.00 12.98
N ASP A 30 -1.85 2.08 12.40
CA ASP A 30 -2.15 3.46 12.80
C ASP A 30 -3.62 3.81 12.47
N ARG A 31 -4.05 3.50 11.25
CA ARG A 31 -5.42 3.78 10.80
C ARG A 31 -5.91 2.77 9.78
N THR A 32 -7.15 2.31 9.99
CA THR A 32 -7.90 1.50 9.03
C THR A 32 -8.88 2.41 8.29
N PHE A 33 -8.88 2.34 6.97
CA PHE A 33 -9.88 2.99 6.13
C PHE A 33 -10.80 1.92 5.56
N THR A 34 -12.11 2.10 5.76
CA THR A 34 -13.14 1.24 5.16
C THR A 34 -13.76 1.99 3.99
N GLY A 35 -14.01 1.30 2.89
CA GLY A 35 -14.70 1.88 1.74
C GLY A 35 -16.16 2.17 2.11
N ASP A 36 -16.59 3.42 1.93
CA ASP A 36 -17.98 3.87 2.13
C ASP A 36 -18.69 4.17 0.80
N MET A 37 -18.03 3.89 -0.32
CA MET A 37 -18.55 4.15 -1.66
C MET A 37 -19.38 2.96 -2.16
N SER A 38 -20.51 3.24 -2.79
CA SER A 38 -21.33 2.21 -3.43
C SER A 38 -20.60 1.58 -4.62
N GLU A 39 -20.87 0.31 -4.90
CA GLU A 39 -20.25 -0.38 -6.03
C GLU A 39 -20.55 0.30 -7.38
N SER A 40 -21.79 0.79 -7.55
CA SER A 40 -22.19 1.52 -8.76
C SER A 40 -21.37 2.78 -8.97
N GLU A 41 -21.19 3.58 -7.92
CA GLU A 41 -20.42 4.82 -7.98
C GLU A 41 -18.93 4.54 -8.24
N GLN A 42 -18.38 3.52 -7.59
CA GLN A 42 -17.00 3.08 -7.81
C GLN A 42 -16.78 2.67 -9.27
N GLN A 43 -17.70 1.92 -9.87
CA GLN A 43 -17.61 1.46 -11.26
C GLN A 43 -17.71 2.63 -12.25
N GLU A 44 -18.60 3.59 -12.00
CA GLU A 44 -18.74 4.78 -12.85
C GLU A 44 -17.46 5.62 -12.86
N LEU A 45 -16.93 5.94 -11.67
CA LEU A 45 -15.72 6.73 -11.51
C LEU A 45 -14.51 6.03 -12.14
N TYR A 46 -14.38 4.73 -11.92
CA TYR A 46 -13.29 3.94 -12.50
C TYR A 46 -13.39 3.86 -14.03
N GLY A 47 -14.59 3.68 -14.58
CA GLY A 47 -14.83 3.70 -16.02
C GLY A 47 -14.47 5.04 -16.67
N GLY A 48 -14.80 6.15 -16.00
CA GLY A 48 -14.39 7.50 -16.42
C GLY A 48 -12.87 7.66 -16.44
N TRP A 49 -12.17 7.22 -15.39
CA TRP A 49 -10.71 7.22 -15.32
C TRP A 49 -10.07 6.42 -16.46
N GLN A 50 -10.56 5.21 -16.73
CA GLN A 50 -10.03 4.35 -17.80
C GLN A 50 -10.12 5.04 -19.17
N LYS A 51 -11.26 5.68 -19.47
CA LYS A 51 -11.44 6.46 -20.70
C LYS A 51 -10.44 7.61 -20.80
N ALA A 52 -10.21 8.33 -19.71
CA ALA A 52 -9.25 9.44 -19.67
C ALA A 52 -7.80 8.98 -19.88
N VAL A 53 -7.41 7.86 -19.26
CA VAL A 53 -6.09 7.24 -19.46
C VAL A 53 -5.92 6.79 -20.91
N GLU A 54 -6.94 6.16 -21.50
CA GLU A 54 -6.89 5.74 -22.90
C GLU A 54 -6.75 6.93 -23.86
N ALA A 55 -7.50 8.01 -23.62
CA ALA A 55 -7.39 9.24 -24.41
C ALA A 55 -5.98 9.83 -24.34
N THR A 56 -5.38 9.88 -23.14
CA THR A 56 -4.01 10.36 -22.93
C THR A 56 -2.98 9.50 -23.69
N ARG A 57 -3.16 8.18 -23.71
CA ARG A 57 -2.25 7.26 -24.41
C ARG A 57 -2.34 7.34 -25.93
N LYS A 58 -3.47 7.80 -26.47
CA LYS A 58 -3.71 7.91 -27.92
C LYS A 58 -3.20 9.22 -28.51
N PHE A 59 -2.93 10.23 -27.68
CA PHE A 59 -2.29 11.44 -28.13
C PHE A 59 -0.78 11.17 -28.33
N LYS A 60 -0.38 11.07 -29.61
CA LYS A 60 1.03 11.03 -30.04
C LYS A 60 1.43 12.39 -30.59
#